data_AF-A0A7W1MCA4-F1
#
_entry.id   AF-A0A7W1MCA4-F1
#
_cell.length_a   1.000
_cell.length_b   1.000
_cell.length_c   1.000
_cell.angle_alpha   90.00
_cell.angle_beta   90.00
_cell.angle_gamma   90.00
#
_symmetry.space_group_name_H-M   'P 1'
#
loop_
_entity.id
_entity.type
_entity.pdbx_description
1 polymer ?
#
loop_
_entity_poly.entity_id
_entity_poly.type
_entity_poly.pdbx_seq_one_letter_code
_entity_poly.pdbx_strand_id
1 'polypeptide(L)'
;MKNIMASRFFRYNCISVVVLLFSFITEANEEWQQNFSEFESEFYDNSFNFYSNDISLDDLNQEKEFQNKFYNNNCLKKLERDYFKKKSKTNIGFSEKVKPYLLPSNHPAKKPLDIIFKSPNVLQDLDSLKASDFNIISLRPYSFAVITSHPKMPGYIQKLYLDSEHRKKNGKEGWEWLVQRCEGAENIRKLIKKKNLQYFTVPDKWIYVLPKPSKSNEKTTKQLCILIVTDMELVSQEQSAEAWKYLITEEHLDELFVILSHGFASSHVSWNIPYAKNGKFTCIDTEHPKRKPNYKEVEHYLSDEMQVYWRKLVKNGEQTNYNGSWK
;
A
#
# COMPACT_ATOMS: atom_id res chain seq x y z
N MET A 1 -40.37 -6.06 -3.85
CA MET A 1 -39.21 -6.48 -4.69
C MET A 1 -38.77 -5.43 -5.71
N LYS A 2 -39.66 -4.68 -6.37
CA LYS A 2 -39.26 -3.62 -7.34
C LYS A 2 -38.49 -2.43 -6.74
N ASN A 3 -38.69 -2.08 -5.46
CA ASN A 3 -37.95 -0.99 -4.79
C ASN A 3 -36.52 -1.36 -4.33
N ILE A 4 -36.17 -2.65 -4.23
CA ILE A 4 -34.82 -3.09 -3.84
C ILE A 4 -33.88 -3.09 -5.06
N MET A 5 -34.41 -3.37 -6.25
CA MET A 5 -33.62 -3.27 -7.49
C MET A 5 -33.30 -1.82 -7.88
N ALA A 6 -34.23 -0.87 -7.67
CA ALA A 6 -33.96 0.55 -7.93
C ALA A 6 -32.86 1.12 -7.01
N SER A 7 -32.82 0.69 -5.74
CA SER A 7 -31.77 1.08 -4.79
C SER A 7 -30.39 0.52 -5.16
N ARG A 8 -30.32 -0.72 -5.68
CA ARG A 8 -29.09 -1.32 -6.18
C ARG A 8 -28.63 -0.66 -7.48
N PHE A 9 -29.54 -0.35 -8.39
CA PHE A 9 -29.24 0.31 -9.67
C PHE A 9 -28.75 1.75 -9.49
N PHE A 10 -29.27 2.48 -8.50
CA PHE A 10 -28.82 3.85 -8.21
C PHE A 10 -27.42 3.90 -7.59
N ARG A 11 -27.03 2.89 -6.77
CA ARG A 11 -25.73 2.87 -6.09
C ARG A 11 -24.56 2.50 -7.00
N TYR A 12 -24.75 1.60 -7.97
CA TYR A 12 -23.70 1.21 -8.92
C TYR A 12 -23.40 2.32 -9.94
N ASN A 13 -24.42 3.06 -10.38
CA ASN A 13 -24.25 4.15 -11.34
C ASN A 13 -23.62 5.41 -10.72
N CYS A 14 -23.70 5.57 -9.39
CA CYS A 14 -22.96 6.62 -8.70
C CYS A 14 -21.44 6.38 -8.70
N ILE A 15 -20.94 5.13 -8.72
CA ILE A 15 -19.49 4.86 -8.62
C ILE A 15 -18.73 5.44 -9.82
N SER A 16 -19.22 5.25 -11.04
CA SER A 16 -18.57 5.76 -12.25
C SER A 16 -18.75 7.28 -12.45
N VAL A 17 -19.90 7.82 -12.05
CA VAL A 17 -20.19 9.26 -12.11
C VAL A 17 -19.43 10.03 -11.03
N VAL A 18 -19.26 9.45 -9.85
CA VAL A 18 -18.46 10.01 -8.74
C VAL A 18 -16.98 9.99 -9.11
N VAL A 19 -16.43 8.93 -9.69
CA VAL A 19 -15.02 8.89 -10.14
C VAL A 19 -14.72 9.93 -11.24
N LEU A 20 -15.69 10.23 -12.12
CA LEU A 20 -15.54 11.26 -13.16
C LEU A 20 -15.75 12.69 -12.62
N LEU A 21 -16.70 12.92 -11.71
CA LEU A 21 -16.84 14.20 -10.99
C LEU A 21 -15.61 14.47 -10.11
N PHE A 22 -14.98 13.43 -9.55
CA PHE A 22 -13.76 13.52 -8.74
C PHE A 22 -12.55 14.06 -9.51
N SER A 23 -12.48 13.87 -10.83
CA SER A 23 -11.39 14.45 -11.64
C SER A 23 -11.54 15.97 -11.83
N PHE A 24 -12.72 16.53 -11.54
CA PHE A 24 -13.03 17.95 -11.68
C PHE A 24 -13.04 18.71 -10.34
N ILE A 25 -13.23 18.02 -9.20
CA ILE A 25 -13.45 18.66 -7.88
C ILE A 25 -12.16 18.79 -7.04
N THR A 26 -11.06 18.10 -7.40
CA THR A 26 -9.80 18.11 -6.63
C THR A 26 -9.03 19.44 -6.58
N GLU A 27 -9.65 20.56 -6.97
CA GLU A 27 -9.11 21.91 -6.75
C GLU A 27 -9.82 22.69 -5.61
N ALA A 28 -10.76 22.11 -4.84
CA ALA A 28 -11.42 22.86 -3.77
C ALA A 28 -11.70 22.07 -2.47
N ASN A 29 -11.06 22.55 -1.39
CA ASN A 29 -11.44 22.46 0.03
C ASN A 29 -10.94 21.25 0.88
N GLU A 30 -10.30 21.57 2.01
CA GLU A 30 -9.75 20.65 3.03
C GLU A 30 -10.85 19.91 3.83
N GLU A 31 -12.03 20.52 3.97
CA GLU A 31 -13.19 19.95 4.68
C GLU A 31 -13.66 18.61 4.07
N TRP A 32 -13.50 18.43 2.77
CA TRP A 32 -13.85 17.19 2.07
C TRP A 32 -12.86 16.05 2.32
N GLN A 33 -11.59 16.33 2.62
CA GLN A 33 -10.60 15.28 2.91
C GLN A 33 -10.89 14.57 4.23
N GLN A 34 -11.40 15.31 5.22
CA GLN A 34 -11.73 14.75 6.53
C GLN A 34 -13.02 13.92 6.48
N ASN A 35 -14.08 14.42 5.84
CA ASN A 35 -15.31 13.68 5.62
C ASN A 35 -15.10 12.41 4.77
N PHE A 36 -14.15 12.44 3.83
CA PHE A 36 -13.79 11.26 3.04
C PHE A 36 -13.09 10.19 3.87
N SER A 37 -12.20 10.55 4.79
CA SER A 37 -11.53 9.58 5.68
C SER A 37 -12.53 8.89 6.63
N GLU A 38 -13.56 9.62 7.09
CA GLU A 38 -14.63 9.05 7.92
C GLU A 38 -15.54 8.13 7.09
N PHE A 39 -15.91 8.54 5.87
CA PHE A 39 -16.65 7.69 4.94
C PHE A 39 -15.88 6.41 4.55
N GLU A 40 -14.57 6.51 4.33
CA GLU A 40 -13.71 5.35 4.04
C GLU A 40 -13.77 4.36 5.20
N SER A 41 -13.61 4.83 6.44
CA SER A 41 -13.68 4.01 7.66
C SER A 41 -15.04 3.33 7.82
N GLU A 42 -16.14 4.07 7.66
CA GLU A 42 -17.50 3.52 7.79
C GLU A 42 -17.84 2.53 6.67
N PHE A 43 -17.28 2.73 5.47
CA PHE A 43 -17.41 1.80 4.36
C PHE A 43 -16.59 0.51 4.58
N TYR A 44 -15.40 0.59 5.21
CA TYR A 44 -14.62 -0.59 5.58
C TYR A 44 -15.36 -1.50 6.56
N ASP A 45 -16.04 -0.93 7.55
CA ASP A 45 -16.79 -1.70 8.54
C ASP A 45 -18.05 -2.37 7.92
N ASN A 46 -18.65 -1.74 6.90
CA ASN A 46 -19.90 -2.21 6.29
C ASN A 46 -19.71 -3.11 5.05
N SER A 47 -18.61 -2.97 4.30
CA SER A 47 -18.37 -3.71 3.05
C SER A 47 -17.97 -5.16 3.24
N PHE A 48 -17.55 -5.56 4.45
CA PHE A 48 -17.19 -6.95 4.76
C PHE A 48 -18.40 -7.90 4.83
N ASN A 49 -19.63 -7.36 4.98
CA ASN A 49 -20.86 -8.15 5.10
C ASN A 49 -21.58 -8.45 3.76
N PHE A 50 -21.04 -8.01 2.60
CA PHE A 50 -21.83 -7.99 1.35
C PHE A 50 -21.34 -8.86 0.19
N TYR A 51 -20.20 -9.54 0.30
CA TYR A 51 -19.69 -10.41 -0.78
C TYR A 51 -20.23 -11.84 -0.63
N SER A 52 -21.51 -12.03 -0.95
CA SER A 52 -22.10 -13.38 -1.06
C SER A 52 -23.24 -13.49 -2.09
N ASN A 53 -23.27 -12.70 -3.17
CA ASN A 53 -24.26 -12.93 -4.24
C ASN A 53 -23.72 -12.64 -5.65
N ASP A 54 -24.09 -13.52 -6.58
CA ASP A 54 -23.66 -13.58 -7.98
C ASP A 54 -24.12 -12.37 -8.82
N ILE A 55 -23.21 -11.85 -9.64
CA ILE A 55 -23.46 -10.82 -10.66
C ILE A 55 -23.89 -11.51 -11.95
N SER A 56 -24.94 -11.00 -12.62
CA SER A 56 -25.46 -11.61 -13.84
C SER A 56 -24.59 -11.27 -15.06
N LEU A 57 -24.55 -12.19 -16.03
CA LEU A 57 -23.78 -12.03 -17.27
C LEU A 57 -24.28 -10.86 -18.14
N ASP A 58 -25.55 -10.47 -18.01
CA ASP A 58 -26.15 -9.37 -18.75
C ASP A 58 -25.69 -8.00 -18.24
N ASP A 59 -25.45 -7.88 -16.92
CA ASP A 59 -24.89 -6.66 -16.32
C ASP A 59 -23.47 -6.39 -16.84
N LEU A 60 -22.66 -7.45 -16.99
CA LEU A 60 -21.30 -7.36 -17.56
C LEU A 60 -21.29 -6.99 -19.05
N ASN A 61 -22.32 -7.39 -19.81
CA ASN A 61 -22.39 -7.11 -21.23
C ASN A 61 -22.82 -5.67 -21.53
N GLN A 62 -23.73 -5.10 -20.74
CA GLN A 62 -24.13 -3.69 -20.86
C GLN A 62 -22.97 -2.74 -20.49
N GLU A 63 -22.16 -3.09 -19.50
CA GLU A 63 -20.96 -2.32 -19.15
C GLU A 63 -19.94 -2.28 -20.30
N LYS A 64 -19.71 -3.42 -20.96
CA LYS A 64 -18.81 -3.51 -22.12
C LYS A 64 -19.29 -2.68 -23.32
N GLU A 65 -20.59 -2.66 -23.58
CA GLU A 65 -21.16 -1.87 -24.68
C GLU A 65 -21.02 -0.35 -24.42
N PHE A 66 -21.26 0.07 -23.17
CA PHE A 66 -21.09 1.46 -22.76
C PHE A 66 -19.61 1.91 -22.85
N GLN A 67 -18.67 1.09 -22.38
CA GLN A 67 -17.23 1.37 -22.48
C GLN A 67 -16.77 1.49 -23.94
N ASN A 68 -17.25 0.62 -24.83
CA ASN A 68 -16.92 0.66 -26.27
C ASN A 68 -17.45 1.91 -26.98
N LYS A 69 -18.64 2.38 -26.59
CA LYS A 69 -19.21 3.61 -27.15
C LYS A 69 -18.47 4.86 -26.68
N PHE A 70 -17.96 4.84 -25.45
CA PHE A 70 -17.19 5.93 -24.86
C PHE A 70 -15.75 6.02 -25.44
N TYR A 71 -15.08 4.88 -25.64
CA TYR A 71 -13.70 4.81 -26.12
C TYR A 71 -13.50 5.26 -27.59
N ASN A 72 -14.56 5.26 -28.41
CA ASN A 72 -14.46 5.59 -29.83
C ASN A 72 -14.46 7.09 -30.17
N ASN A 73 -14.47 7.98 -29.16
CA ASN A 73 -14.39 9.42 -29.38
C ASN A 73 -12.97 9.89 -29.76
N ASN A 74 -12.86 10.66 -30.85
CA ASN A 74 -11.60 11.21 -31.38
C ASN A 74 -10.81 12.10 -30.39
N CYS A 75 -11.47 12.60 -29.33
CA CYS A 75 -10.83 13.36 -28.26
C CYS A 75 -9.90 12.49 -27.38
N LEU A 76 -10.30 11.24 -27.09
CA LEU A 76 -9.50 10.29 -26.30
C LEU A 76 -8.26 9.82 -27.07
N LYS A 77 -8.37 9.60 -28.38
CA LYS A 77 -7.23 9.23 -29.25
C LYS A 77 -6.18 10.33 -29.38
N LYS A 78 -6.56 11.61 -29.20
CA LYS A 78 -5.64 12.75 -29.17
C LYS A 78 -4.95 12.85 -27.80
N LEU A 79 -5.71 12.68 -26.71
CA LEU A 79 -5.18 12.61 -25.34
C LEU A 79 -4.22 11.44 -25.13
N GLU A 80 -4.50 10.25 -25.69
CA GLU A 80 -3.56 9.12 -25.71
C GLU A 80 -2.27 9.49 -26.44
N ARG A 81 -2.36 10.08 -27.64
CA ARG A 81 -1.17 10.47 -28.42
C ARG A 81 -0.29 11.46 -27.66
N ASP A 82 -0.90 12.44 -27.00
CA ASP A 82 -0.19 13.44 -26.20
C ASP A 82 0.37 12.82 -24.90
N TYR A 83 -0.33 11.87 -24.30
CA TYR A 83 0.14 11.06 -23.16
C TYR A 83 1.35 10.19 -23.53
N PHE A 84 1.32 9.49 -24.66
CA PHE A 84 2.42 8.65 -25.14
C PHE A 84 3.63 9.46 -25.62
N LYS A 85 3.43 10.64 -26.24
CA LYS A 85 4.55 11.57 -26.57
C LYS A 85 5.24 12.12 -25.33
N LYS A 86 4.52 12.31 -24.21
CA LYS A 86 5.11 12.71 -22.92
C LYS A 86 5.85 11.55 -22.24
N LYS A 87 5.46 10.30 -22.52
CA LYS A 87 6.04 9.08 -21.95
C LYS A 87 7.47 8.79 -22.45
N SER A 88 7.93 9.30 -23.59
CA SER A 88 9.34 9.10 -24.01
C SER A 88 10.36 9.84 -23.13
N LYS A 89 9.93 10.83 -22.33
CA LYS A 89 10.74 11.47 -21.26
C LYS A 89 10.68 10.74 -19.90
N THR A 90 9.90 9.65 -19.76
CA THR A 90 9.61 9.04 -18.43
C THR A 90 10.67 8.10 -17.87
N ASN A 91 11.67 7.66 -18.65
CA ASN A 91 12.69 6.75 -18.12
C ASN A 91 13.73 7.42 -17.21
N ILE A 92 13.93 8.74 -17.30
CA ILE A 92 14.89 9.45 -16.44
C ILE A 92 14.40 9.40 -14.99
N GLY A 93 13.10 9.68 -14.76
CA GLY A 93 12.53 9.72 -13.42
C GLY A 93 12.47 8.37 -12.69
N PHE A 94 12.28 7.25 -13.41
CA PHE A 94 12.31 5.92 -12.80
C PHE A 94 13.72 5.58 -12.29
N SER A 95 14.73 5.71 -13.15
CA SER A 95 16.10 5.32 -12.82
C SER A 95 16.65 6.12 -11.64
N GLU A 96 16.39 7.42 -11.59
CA GLU A 96 16.87 8.29 -10.49
C GLU A 96 16.22 7.95 -9.15
N LYS A 97 14.90 7.74 -9.14
CA LYS A 97 14.15 7.43 -7.91
C LYS A 97 14.42 6.03 -7.35
N VAL A 98 14.68 5.05 -8.22
CA VAL A 98 14.90 3.67 -7.82
C VAL A 98 16.35 3.41 -7.39
N LYS A 99 17.32 4.12 -7.98
CA LYS A 99 18.76 3.89 -7.76
C LYS A 99 19.18 3.75 -6.28
N PRO A 100 18.69 4.56 -5.32
CA PRO A 100 19.10 4.45 -3.92
C PRO A 100 18.65 3.15 -3.25
N TYR A 101 17.66 2.47 -3.81
CA TYR A 101 16.98 1.33 -3.19
C TYR A 101 17.22 0.02 -3.95
N LEU A 102 18.12 0.02 -4.94
CA LEU A 102 18.39 -1.17 -5.73
C LEU A 102 18.85 -2.35 -4.86
N LEU A 103 18.34 -3.53 -5.19
CA LEU A 103 18.79 -4.78 -4.59
C LEU A 103 20.29 -4.99 -4.87
N PRO A 104 21.15 -5.08 -3.85
CA PRO A 104 22.59 -5.28 -4.04
C PRO A 104 22.91 -6.56 -4.81
N SER A 105 24.02 -6.56 -5.56
CA SER A 105 24.44 -7.71 -6.36
C SER A 105 24.80 -8.94 -5.52
N ASN A 106 25.29 -8.72 -4.31
CA ASN A 106 25.63 -9.75 -3.32
C ASN A 106 24.43 -10.16 -2.43
N HIS A 107 23.24 -9.60 -2.64
CA HIS A 107 22.07 -9.92 -1.83
C HIS A 107 21.62 -11.37 -2.06
N PRO A 108 21.28 -12.16 -1.01
CA PRO A 108 20.92 -13.57 -1.14
C PRO A 108 19.78 -13.84 -2.13
N ALA A 109 18.77 -12.96 -2.16
CA ALA A 109 17.65 -13.06 -3.09
C ALA A 109 18.01 -12.76 -4.57
N LYS A 110 19.15 -12.11 -4.86
CA LYS A 110 19.45 -11.61 -6.21
C LYS A 110 19.55 -12.73 -7.25
N LYS A 111 20.33 -13.78 -6.98
CA LYS A 111 20.54 -14.89 -7.92
C LYS A 111 19.25 -15.70 -8.17
N PRO A 112 18.45 -16.08 -7.15
CA PRO A 112 17.13 -16.66 -7.36
C PRO A 112 16.23 -15.81 -8.25
N LEU A 113 16.14 -14.50 -7.99
CA LEU A 113 15.32 -13.58 -8.79
C LEU A 113 15.76 -13.55 -10.25
N ASP A 114 17.08 -13.47 -10.49
CA ASP A 114 17.63 -13.49 -11.85
C ASP A 114 17.33 -14.80 -12.59
N ILE A 115 17.20 -15.93 -11.88
CA ILE A 115 16.83 -17.20 -12.49
C ILE A 115 15.33 -17.23 -12.79
N ILE A 116 14.49 -16.82 -11.84
CA ILE A 116 13.02 -16.82 -11.97
C ILE A 116 12.60 -15.90 -13.12
N PHE A 117 13.06 -14.64 -13.10
CA PHE A 117 12.66 -13.63 -14.07
C PHE A 117 13.38 -13.69 -15.42
N LYS A 118 14.21 -14.73 -15.66
CA LYS A 118 14.64 -15.08 -17.03
C LYS A 118 13.47 -15.58 -17.86
N SER A 119 12.49 -16.26 -17.24
CA SER A 119 11.30 -16.68 -17.94
C SER A 119 10.47 -15.43 -18.28
N PRO A 120 10.11 -15.21 -19.56
CA PRO A 120 9.13 -14.20 -19.87
C PRO A 120 7.81 -14.58 -19.18
N ASN A 121 7.02 -13.58 -18.78
CA ASN A 121 5.63 -13.73 -18.32
C ASN A 121 5.40 -14.21 -16.89
N VAL A 122 6.42 -14.30 -16.03
CA VAL A 122 6.23 -14.62 -14.59
C VAL A 122 5.17 -13.73 -13.92
N LEU A 123 5.10 -12.44 -14.30
CA LEU A 123 4.15 -11.47 -13.76
C LEU A 123 2.90 -11.28 -14.63
N GLN A 124 2.68 -12.09 -15.66
CA GLN A 124 1.57 -11.87 -16.59
C GLN A 124 0.22 -11.83 -15.88
N ASP A 125 -0.03 -12.80 -15.01
CA ASP A 125 -1.25 -12.97 -14.22
C ASP A 125 -0.96 -13.84 -12.98
N LEU A 126 -1.99 -14.08 -12.16
CA LEU A 126 -1.85 -14.87 -10.93
C LEU A 126 -1.48 -16.33 -11.22
N ASP A 127 -1.94 -16.90 -12.33
CA ASP A 127 -1.68 -18.30 -12.67
C ASP A 127 -0.23 -18.48 -13.10
N SER A 128 0.29 -17.56 -13.92
CA SER A 128 1.70 -17.52 -14.31
C SER A 128 2.63 -17.32 -13.11
N LEU A 129 2.21 -16.48 -12.15
CA LEU A 129 2.94 -16.25 -10.91
C LEU A 129 3.01 -17.53 -10.05
N LYS A 130 1.89 -18.24 -9.87
CA LYS A 130 1.83 -19.52 -9.15
C LYS A 130 2.62 -20.62 -9.87
N ALA A 131 2.54 -20.69 -11.19
CA ALA A 131 3.29 -21.64 -12.00
C ALA A 131 4.82 -21.42 -11.90
N SER A 132 5.23 -20.24 -11.41
CA SER A 132 6.62 -19.90 -11.11
C SER A 132 6.97 -20.11 -9.62
N ASP A 133 6.25 -20.99 -8.92
CA ASP A 133 6.45 -21.39 -7.52
C ASP A 133 6.29 -20.28 -6.46
N PHE A 134 5.69 -19.14 -6.81
CA PHE A 134 5.34 -18.14 -5.80
C PHE A 134 4.13 -18.60 -4.98
N ASN A 135 4.28 -18.55 -3.66
CA ASN A 135 3.17 -18.69 -2.73
C ASN A 135 2.50 -17.33 -2.51
N ILE A 136 1.20 -17.23 -2.80
CA ILE A 136 0.45 -15.99 -2.60
C ILE A 136 0.03 -15.91 -1.14
N ILE A 137 0.58 -14.92 -0.43
CA ILE A 137 0.24 -14.66 0.98
C ILE A 137 -1.03 -13.82 1.06
N SER A 138 -1.14 -12.77 0.23
CA SER A 138 -2.26 -11.83 0.30
C SER A 138 -2.44 -11.05 -0.99
N LEU A 139 -3.69 -10.81 -1.37
CA LEU A 139 -4.08 -9.87 -2.41
C LEU A 139 -4.58 -8.58 -1.75
N ARG A 140 -4.08 -7.43 -2.19
CA ARG A 140 -4.45 -6.13 -1.61
C ARG A 140 -5.40 -5.38 -2.55
N PRO A 141 -6.73 -5.42 -2.35
CA PRO A 141 -7.69 -4.90 -3.32
C PRO A 141 -7.56 -3.40 -3.57
N TYR A 142 -7.14 -2.61 -2.58
CA TYR A 142 -7.02 -1.14 -2.71
C TYR A 142 -5.66 -0.67 -3.25
N SER A 143 -4.59 -1.39 -2.94
CA SER A 143 -3.25 -1.07 -3.45
C SER A 143 -2.90 -1.83 -4.72
N PHE A 144 -3.76 -2.77 -5.13
CA PHE A 144 -3.61 -3.70 -6.25
C PHE A 144 -2.34 -4.58 -6.20
N ALA A 145 -1.63 -4.56 -5.09
CA ALA A 145 -0.40 -5.29 -4.92
C ALA A 145 -0.68 -6.75 -4.51
N VAL A 146 0.16 -7.65 -4.99
CA VAL A 146 0.21 -9.06 -4.59
C VAL A 146 1.39 -9.21 -3.63
N ILE A 147 1.13 -9.77 -2.46
CA ILE A 147 2.16 -10.15 -1.48
C ILE A 147 2.41 -11.64 -1.62
N THR A 148 3.67 -12.00 -1.86
CA THR A 148 4.09 -13.38 -2.10
C THR A 148 5.33 -13.74 -1.29
N SER A 149 5.58 -15.04 -1.16
CA SER A 149 6.87 -15.60 -0.80
C SER A 149 7.29 -16.62 -1.86
N HIS A 150 8.56 -17.02 -1.83
CA HIS A 150 9.09 -18.01 -2.76
C HIS A 150 10.11 -18.91 -2.05
N PRO A 151 10.05 -20.25 -2.23
CA PRO A 151 10.88 -21.20 -1.48
C PRO A 151 12.40 -21.02 -1.68
N LYS A 152 12.82 -20.53 -2.86
CA LYS A 152 14.24 -20.19 -3.15
C LYS A 152 14.75 -18.90 -2.51
N MET A 153 13.90 -18.17 -1.77
CA MET A 153 14.24 -16.90 -1.11
C MET A 153 13.74 -16.90 0.35
N PRO A 154 14.18 -17.86 1.18
CA PRO A 154 13.74 -17.92 2.57
C PRO A 154 14.13 -16.65 3.33
N GLY A 155 13.26 -16.20 4.25
CA GLY A 155 13.44 -14.96 4.99
C GLY A 155 13.07 -13.69 4.21
N TYR A 156 12.47 -13.81 3.02
CA TYR A 156 12.04 -12.67 2.22
C TYR A 156 10.63 -12.83 1.65
N ILE A 157 9.88 -11.74 1.67
CA ILE A 157 8.60 -11.61 0.96
C ILE A 157 8.77 -10.66 -0.23
N GLN A 158 7.92 -10.84 -1.24
CA GLN A 158 7.90 -10.01 -2.44
C GLN A 158 6.55 -9.30 -2.55
N LYS A 159 6.60 -7.99 -2.75
CA LYS A 159 5.43 -7.18 -3.07
C LYS A 159 5.55 -6.71 -4.51
N LEU A 160 4.57 -7.07 -5.32
CA LEU A 160 4.62 -6.88 -6.76
C LEU A 160 3.25 -6.53 -7.32
N TYR A 161 3.26 -6.10 -8.57
CA TYR A 161 2.09 -5.89 -9.40
C TYR A 161 2.15 -6.89 -10.55
N LEU A 162 1.00 -7.24 -11.12
CA LEU A 162 0.92 -8.08 -12.31
C LEU A 162 0.88 -7.21 -13.57
N ASP A 163 1.33 -7.73 -14.70
CA ASP A 163 1.22 -7.06 -16.01
C ASP A 163 -0.25 -6.91 -16.44
N SER A 164 -1.14 -7.79 -15.95
CA SER A 164 -2.60 -7.71 -16.13
C SER A 164 -3.28 -6.65 -15.26
N GLU A 165 -2.57 -6.06 -14.29
CA GLU A 165 -3.11 -4.98 -13.47
C GLU A 165 -2.94 -3.64 -14.18
N HIS A 166 -4.06 -3.02 -14.54
CA HIS A 166 -4.10 -1.74 -15.27
C HIS A 166 -4.57 -0.57 -14.40
N ARG A 167 -5.12 -0.85 -13.21
CA ARG A 167 -5.58 0.17 -12.28
C ARG A 167 -4.41 0.88 -11.62
N LYS A 168 -4.62 2.14 -11.25
CA LYS A 168 -3.61 3.00 -10.63
C LYS A 168 -4.13 3.59 -9.33
N LYS A 169 -3.47 3.31 -8.22
CA LYS A 169 -3.78 3.94 -6.93
C LYS A 169 -3.35 5.41 -6.98
N ASN A 170 -4.33 6.31 -6.84
CA ASN A 170 -4.17 7.78 -6.90
C ASN A 170 -3.41 8.25 -8.15
N GLY A 171 -3.70 7.64 -9.31
CA GLY A 171 -3.10 8.01 -10.60
C GLY A 171 -1.61 7.67 -10.76
N LYS A 172 -0.98 7.06 -9.76
CA LYS A 172 0.44 6.67 -9.79
C LYS A 172 0.65 5.24 -10.27
N GLU A 173 1.80 5.02 -10.89
CA GLU A 173 2.23 3.67 -11.28
C GLU A 173 2.60 2.85 -10.04
N GLY A 174 2.44 1.52 -10.12
CA GLY A 174 2.74 0.61 -9.00
C GLY A 174 4.17 0.77 -8.46
N TRP A 175 5.16 0.94 -9.35
CA TRP A 175 6.56 1.10 -8.95
C TRP A 175 6.81 2.33 -8.08
N GLU A 176 6.04 3.41 -8.24
CA GLU A 176 6.20 4.62 -7.43
C GLU A 176 5.86 4.33 -5.97
N TRP A 177 4.82 3.54 -5.73
CA TRP A 177 4.43 3.09 -4.40
C TRP A 177 5.44 2.12 -3.77
N LEU A 178 6.16 1.34 -4.58
CA LEU A 178 7.24 0.49 -4.10
C LEU A 178 8.44 1.33 -3.62
N VAL A 179 8.82 2.35 -4.40
CA VAL A 179 9.91 3.28 -4.03
C VAL A 179 9.56 4.06 -2.76
N GLN A 180 8.33 4.58 -2.65
CA GLN A 180 7.89 5.31 -1.46
C GLN A 180 7.97 4.45 -0.19
N ARG A 181 7.69 3.15 -0.30
CA ARG A 181 7.86 2.21 0.83
C ARG A 181 9.31 2.05 1.25
N CYS A 182 10.25 1.95 0.32
CA CYS A 182 11.68 1.94 0.64
C CYS A 182 12.10 3.23 1.36
N GLU A 183 11.70 4.38 0.84
CA GLU A 183 11.99 5.69 1.43
C GLU A 183 11.45 5.82 2.85
N GLY A 184 10.17 5.49 3.07
CA GLY A 184 9.56 5.56 4.39
C GLY A 184 10.21 4.60 5.39
N ALA A 185 10.61 3.41 4.94
CA ALA A 185 11.31 2.47 5.81
C ALA A 185 12.69 2.98 6.23
N GLU A 186 13.44 3.60 5.31
CA GLU A 186 14.73 4.21 5.62
C GLU A 186 14.59 5.39 6.59
N ASN A 187 13.56 6.21 6.42
CA ASN A 187 13.30 7.32 7.33
C ASN A 187 12.96 6.84 8.75
N ILE A 188 12.13 5.80 8.88
CA ILE A 188 11.81 5.18 10.17
C ILE A 188 13.07 4.56 10.80
N ARG A 189 13.88 3.82 10.02
CA ARG A 189 15.13 3.22 10.49
C ARG A 189 16.10 4.27 11.03
N LYS A 190 16.27 5.38 10.31
CA LYS A 190 17.07 6.53 10.75
C LYS A 190 16.53 7.14 12.04
N LEU A 191 15.21 7.27 12.17
CA LEU A 191 14.58 7.78 13.39
C LEU A 191 14.83 6.85 14.58
N ILE A 192 14.59 5.54 14.42
CA ILE A 192 14.86 4.50 15.43
C ILE A 192 16.30 4.59 15.91
N LYS A 193 17.26 4.64 14.97
CA LYS A 193 18.69 4.76 15.31
C LYS A 193 19.02 6.09 15.98
N LYS A 194 18.54 7.22 15.45
CA LYS A 194 18.83 8.56 16.00
C LYS A 194 18.31 8.72 17.42
N LYS A 195 17.15 8.12 17.71
CA LYS A 195 16.46 8.24 19.01
C LYS A 195 16.71 7.05 19.94
N ASN A 196 17.55 6.09 19.52
CA ASN A 196 17.84 4.86 20.25
C ASN A 196 16.57 4.10 20.68
N LEU A 197 15.58 4.03 19.80
CA LEU A 197 14.33 3.31 20.06
C LEU A 197 14.62 1.79 20.09
N GLN A 198 14.09 1.09 21.09
CA GLN A 198 14.37 -0.31 21.39
C GLN A 198 13.23 -1.25 21.00
N TYR A 199 11.99 -0.81 21.15
CA TYR A 199 10.78 -1.65 21.06
C TYR A 199 10.21 -1.73 19.63
N PHE A 200 10.58 -0.78 18.76
CA PHE A 200 10.10 -0.73 17.38
C PHE A 200 11.20 -1.09 16.37
N THR A 201 10.78 -1.68 15.26
CA THR A 201 11.64 -2.01 14.12
C THR A 201 10.92 -1.78 12.80
N VAL A 202 11.63 -1.90 11.69
CA VAL A 202 11.12 -1.75 10.32
C VAL A 202 11.87 -2.72 9.40
N PRO A 203 11.18 -3.40 8.46
CA PRO A 203 11.86 -4.31 7.56
C PRO A 203 12.78 -3.57 6.60
N ASP A 204 13.85 -4.25 6.20
CA ASP A 204 14.65 -3.84 5.06
C ASP A 204 13.86 -4.05 3.77
N LYS A 205 14.04 -3.11 2.84
CA LYS A 205 13.24 -2.98 1.62
C LYS A 205 14.13 -2.61 0.45
N TRP A 206 14.08 -3.39 -0.61
CA TRP A 206 14.88 -3.20 -1.82
C TRP A 206 14.04 -3.35 -3.07
N ILE A 207 14.47 -2.67 -4.14
CA ILE A 207 13.86 -2.75 -5.46
C ILE A 207 14.69 -3.68 -6.33
N TYR A 208 14.06 -4.76 -6.81
CA TYR A 208 14.61 -5.60 -7.87
C TYR A 208 14.04 -5.12 -9.21
N VAL A 209 14.92 -4.65 -10.10
CA VAL A 209 14.54 -4.23 -11.45
C VAL A 209 14.38 -5.47 -12.32
N LEU A 210 13.23 -5.59 -12.98
CA LEU A 210 12.91 -6.72 -13.84
C LEU A 210 13.72 -6.64 -15.15
N PRO A 211 14.13 -7.79 -15.72
CA PRO A 211 14.77 -7.80 -17.03
C PRO A 211 13.89 -7.13 -18.08
N LYS A 212 14.51 -6.35 -18.98
CA LYS A 212 13.77 -5.73 -20.08
C LYS A 212 13.12 -6.82 -20.92
N PRO A 213 11.84 -6.66 -21.30
CA PRO A 213 11.19 -7.62 -22.18
C PRO A 213 11.94 -7.68 -23.52
N SER A 214 12.07 -8.89 -24.06
CA SER A 214 12.46 -9.07 -25.46
C SER A 214 11.46 -8.31 -26.34
N LYS A 215 11.94 -7.66 -27.41
CA LYS A 215 11.21 -6.68 -28.25
C LYS A 215 9.88 -7.13 -28.87
N SER A 216 9.43 -8.37 -28.65
CA SER A 216 8.39 -9.01 -29.47
C SER A 216 6.95 -8.65 -29.13
N ASN A 217 6.63 -8.06 -27.96
CA ASN A 217 5.23 -7.73 -27.60
C ASN A 217 5.12 -6.36 -26.90
N GLU A 218 5.07 -5.28 -27.69
CA GLU A 218 4.99 -3.89 -27.21
C GLU A 218 3.62 -3.46 -26.65
N LYS A 219 2.60 -4.33 -26.70
CA LYS A 219 1.22 -3.93 -26.39
C LYS A 219 0.83 -4.00 -24.92
N THR A 220 1.58 -4.69 -24.05
CA THR A 220 1.24 -4.78 -22.62
C THR A 220 2.15 -3.89 -21.78
N THR A 221 1.56 -3.14 -20.85
CA THR A 221 2.31 -2.33 -19.89
C THR A 221 2.98 -3.28 -18.91
N LYS A 222 4.26 -3.57 -19.12
CA LYS A 222 5.01 -4.48 -18.26
C LYS A 222 5.49 -3.77 -17.00
N GLN A 223 5.43 -4.50 -15.89
CA GLN A 223 5.98 -4.03 -14.62
C GLN A 223 7.50 -3.84 -14.75
N LEU A 224 8.01 -2.80 -14.10
CA LEU A 224 9.43 -2.41 -14.21
C LEU A 224 10.29 -3.00 -13.09
N CYS A 225 9.68 -3.23 -11.93
CA CYS A 225 10.37 -3.72 -10.75
C CYS A 225 9.39 -4.38 -9.78
N ILE A 226 9.97 -5.08 -8.80
CA ILE A 226 9.26 -5.60 -7.63
C ILE A 226 9.98 -5.14 -6.37
N LEU A 227 9.28 -5.20 -5.24
CA LEU A 227 9.82 -4.88 -3.93
C LEU A 227 10.15 -6.18 -3.19
N ILE A 228 11.41 -6.30 -2.76
CA ILE A 228 11.89 -7.35 -1.87
C ILE A 228 11.90 -6.79 -0.46
N VAL A 229 11.33 -7.53 0.48
CA VAL A 229 11.19 -7.13 1.88
C VAL A 229 11.68 -8.26 2.77
N THR A 230 12.43 -7.95 3.82
CA THR A 230 12.76 -8.95 4.85
C THR A 230 11.47 -9.46 5.49
N ASP A 231 11.32 -10.78 5.59
CA ASP A 231 10.25 -11.38 6.38
C ASP A 231 10.56 -11.17 7.86
N MET A 232 9.66 -10.45 8.55
CA MET A 232 9.84 -10.07 9.96
C MET A 232 9.25 -11.10 10.91
N GLU A 233 8.77 -12.24 10.39
CA GLU A 233 8.16 -13.32 11.17
C GLU A 233 7.05 -12.79 12.10
N LEU A 234 6.12 -12.06 11.50
CA LEU A 234 4.99 -11.46 12.20
C LEU A 234 4.13 -12.55 12.84
N VAL A 235 3.62 -12.29 14.03
CA VAL A 235 2.62 -13.17 14.66
C VAL A 235 1.26 -13.02 13.98
N SER A 236 0.28 -13.86 14.32
CA SER A 236 -1.08 -13.69 13.78
C SER A 236 -1.67 -12.35 14.20
N GLN A 237 -2.73 -11.91 13.52
CA GLN A 237 -3.37 -10.65 13.85
C GLN A 237 -3.94 -10.66 15.28
N GLU A 238 -4.52 -11.78 15.70
CA GLU A 238 -5.08 -11.99 17.03
C GLU A 238 -3.98 -11.88 18.08
N GLN A 239 -2.86 -12.57 17.87
CA GLN A 239 -1.69 -12.49 18.74
C GLN A 239 -1.10 -11.08 18.80
N SER A 240 -1.11 -10.36 17.68
CA SER A 240 -0.67 -8.97 17.64
C SER A 240 -1.62 -8.06 18.41
N ALA A 241 -2.93 -8.29 18.35
CA ALA A 241 -3.92 -7.54 19.12
C ALA A 241 -3.75 -7.80 20.64
N GLU A 242 -3.52 -9.06 21.03
CA GLU A 242 -3.17 -9.41 22.41
C GLU A 242 -1.87 -8.73 22.87
N ALA A 243 -0.84 -8.70 22.02
CA ALA A 243 0.41 -8.00 22.33
C ALA A 243 0.20 -6.50 22.56
N TRP A 244 -0.60 -5.84 21.72
CA TRP A 244 -0.98 -4.43 21.94
C TRP A 244 -1.72 -4.23 23.27
N LYS A 245 -2.60 -5.15 23.64
CA LYS A 245 -3.41 -5.04 24.86
C LYS A 245 -2.59 -5.29 26.13
N TYR A 246 -1.66 -6.26 26.10
CA TYR A 246 -1.06 -6.81 27.32
C TYR A 246 0.46 -6.64 27.44
N LEU A 247 1.19 -6.37 26.35
CA LEU A 247 2.66 -6.23 26.38
C LEU A 247 3.14 -4.78 26.30
N ILE A 248 2.26 -3.85 25.93
CA ILE A 248 2.61 -2.42 25.85
C ILE A 248 2.86 -1.86 27.25
N THR A 249 3.98 -1.17 27.40
CA THR A 249 4.37 -0.40 28.60
C THR A 249 4.44 1.09 28.30
N GLU A 250 4.70 1.91 29.32
CA GLU A 250 4.92 3.35 29.15
C GLU A 250 6.04 3.65 28.15
N GLU A 251 7.16 2.91 28.22
CA GLU A 251 8.30 3.10 27.31
C GLU A 251 7.95 2.77 25.86
N HIS A 252 7.10 1.76 25.62
CA HIS A 252 6.60 1.48 24.28
C HIS A 252 5.79 2.65 23.72
N LEU A 253 4.95 3.27 24.55
CA LEU A 253 4.11 4.40 24.15
C LEU A 253 4.95 5.66 23.91
N ASP A 254 6.00 5.89 24.68
CA ASP A 254 6.96 6.97 24.43
C ASP A 254 7.62 6.83 23.04
N GLU A 255 8.13 5.64 22.71
CA GLU A 255 8.74 5.39 21.40
C GLU A 255 7.72 5.49 20.25
N LEU A 256 6.52 4.95 20.44
CA LEU A 256 5.44 5.04 19.46
C LEU A 256 5.08 6.51 19.21
N PHE A 257 4.92 7.31 20.28
CA PHE A 257 4.62 8.73 20.15
C PHE A 257 5.71 9.45 19.35
N VAL A 258 6.98 9.13 19.57
CA VAL A 258 8.09 9.66 18.75
C VAL A 258 7.93 9.28 17.28
N ILE A 259 7.60 8.03 16.96
CA ILE A 259 7.40 7.60 15.56
C ILE A 259 6.22 8.33 14.92
N LEU A 260 5.07 8.35 15.59
CA LEU A 260 3.83 8.94 15.11
C LEU A 260 3.93 10.46 14.95
N SER A 261 4.57 11.15 15.90
CA SER A 261 4.77 12.61 15.86
C SER A 261 5.67 13.07 14.71
N HIS A 262 6.51 12.19 14.16
CA HIS A 262 7.27 12.44 12.92
C HIS A 262 6.47 12.09 11.65
N GLY A 263 5.20 11.73 11.81
CA GLY A 263 4.26 11.43 10.73
C GLY A 263 4.51 10.07 10.07
N PHE A 264 5.10 9.13 10.78
CA PHE A 264 5.32 7.76 10.30
C PHE A 264 4.30 6.81 10.94
N ALA A 265 3.98 5.72 10.21
CA ALA A 265 3.14 4.62 10.68
C ALA A 265 1.73 5.01 11.23
N SER A 266 1.20 6.17 10.83
CA SER A 266 0.07 6.83 11.46
C SER A 266 -1.33 6.27 11.20
N SER A 267 -1.47 5.29 10.31
CA SER A 267 -2.76 4.72 9.92
C SER A 267 -2.84 3.26 10.33
N HIS A 268 -3.96 2.85 10.92
CA HIS A 268 -4.27 1.46 11.24
C HIS A 268 -3.19 0.81 12.11
N VAL A 269 -2.89 1.43 13.25
CA VAL A 269 -1.72 1.12 14.09
C VAL A 269 -1.59 -0.38 14.40
N SER A 270 -2.66 -1.08 14.78
CA SER A 270 -2.60 -2.52 15.07
C SER A 270 -2.24 -3.38 13.84
N TRP A 271 -2.72 -3.00 12.66
CA TRP A 271 -2.46 -3.71 11.40
C TRP A 271 -1.14 -3.32 10.74
N ASN A 272 -0.74 -2.06 10.91
CA ASN A 272 0.45 -1.47 10.31
C ASN A 272 1.69 -1.63 11.19
N ILE A 273 1.49 -1.84 12.49
CA ILE A 273 2.54 -2.04 13.47
C ILE A 273 2.29 -3.35 14.23
N PRO A 274 2.32 -4.50 13.54
CA PRO A 274 2.13 -5.79 14.18
C PRO A 274 3.32 -6.20 15.06
N TYR A 275 3.05 -7.08 16.01
CA TYR A 275 4.07 -7.73 16.83
C TYR A 275 4.82 -8.80 16.03
N ALA A 276 6.11 -8.94 16.29
CA ALA A 276 6.98 -9.92 15.64
C ALA A 276 7.54 -10.91 16.66
N LYS A 277 7.88 -12.13 16.20
CA LYS A 277 8.42 -13.19 17.06
C LYS A 277 9.73 -12.82 17.77
N ASN A 278 10.45 -11.82 17.27
CA ASN A 278 11.66 -11.28 17.90
C ASN A 278 11.37 -10.37 19.11
N GLY A 279 10.10 -10.22 19.51
CA GLY A 279 9.69 -9.44 20.66
C GLY A 279 9.47 -7.95 20.40
N LYS A 280 9.51 -7.51 19.13
CA LYS A 280 9.37 -6.09 18.75
C LYS A 280 8.10 -5.82 17.94
N PHE A 281 7.64 -4.57 18.00
CA PHE A 281 6.60 -4.06 17.12
C PHE A 281 7.22 -3.57 15.79
N THR A 282 6.64 -3.94 14.66
CA THR A 282 7.25 -3.74 13.34
C THR A 282 6.42 -2.83 12.45
N CYS A 283 6.93 -1.68 12.03
CA CYS A 283 6.26 -0.78 11.09
C CYS A 283 6.29 -1.34 9.65
N ILE A 284 5.21 -1.97 9.18
CA ILE A 284 5.23 -2.70 7.89
C ILE A 284 4.87 -1.82 6.68
N ASP A 285 3.84 -0.98 6.77
CA ASP A 285 3.43 -0.05 5.72
C ASP A 285 4.05 1.34 5.93
N THR A 286 4.86 1.70 4.96
CA THR A 286 5.74 2.87 5.02
C THR A 286 5.57 3.75 3.79
N GLU A 287 4.47 3.59 3.05
CA GLU A 287 4.25 4.28 1.77
C GLU A 287 3.84 5.76 1.93
N HIS A 288 3.32 6.14 3.11
CA HIS A 288 2.74 7.46 3.35
C HIS A 288 3.49 8.21 4.47
N PRO A 289 4.66 8.80 4.20
CA PRO A 289 5.34 9.62 5.17
C PRO A 289 4.60 10.94 5.42
N LYS A 290 4.75 11.50 6.62
CA LYS A 290 4.28 12.83 7.03
C LYS A 290 2.75 12.99 7.10
N ARG A 291 2.03 11.90 7.35
CA ARG A 291 0.59 11.99 7.65
C ARG A 291 0.39 12.54 9.06
N LYS A 292 -0.70 13.27 9.26
CA LYS A 292 -1.13 13.67 10.59
C LYS A 292 -1.43 12.39 11.40
N PRO A 293 -0.82 12.22 12.59
CA PRO A 293 -1.05 11.04 13.39
C PRO A 293 -2.48 10.97 13.91
N ASN A 294 -3.09 9.78 13.84
CA ASN A 294 -4.37 9.51 14.49
C ASN A 294 -4.11 8.89 15.87
N TYR A 295 -3.85 9.74 16.87
CA TYR A 295 -3.55 9.27 18.21
C TYR A 295 -4.72 8.56 18.89
N LYS A 296 -5.98 8.89 18.52
CA LYS A 296 -7.17 8.26 19.10
C LYS A 296 -7.30 6.79 18.72
N GLU A 297 -6.93 6.43 17.49
CA GLU A 297 -7.00 5.05 17.01
C GLU A 297 -6.11 4.11 17.86
N VAL A 298 -5.00 4.62 18.41
CA VAL A 298 -4.11 3.83 19.28
C VAL A 298 -4.83 3.37 20.55
N GLU A 299 -5.66 4.23 21.16
CA GLU A 299 -6.31 3.95 22.45
C GLU A 299 -7.14 2.67 22.43
N HIS A 300 -7.77 2.36 21.30
CA HIS A 300 -8.65 1.19 21.16
C HIS A 300 -7.93 -0.14 21.37
N TYR A 301 -6.61 -0.17 21.24
CA TYR A 301 -5.80 -1.39 21.35
C TYR A 301 -5.08 -1.53 22.70
N LEU A 302 -5.15 -0.51 23.56
CA LEU A 302 -4.41 -0.46 24.82
C LEU A 302 -5.23 -0.97 26.02
N SER A 303 -4.54 -1.41 27.08
CA SER A 303 -5.15 -1.60 28.40
C SER A 303 -5.66 -0.28 28.97
N ASP A 304 -6.61 -0.33 29.90
CA ASP A 304 -7.23 0.88 30.45
C ASP A 304 -6.20 1.80 31.12
N GLU A 305 -5.22 1.20 31.81
CA GLU A 305 -4.07 1.90 32.38
C GLU A 305 -3.22 2.59 31.31
N MET A 306 -2.87 1.86 30.24
CA MET A 306 -2.07 2.40 29.14
C MET A 306 -2.83 3.46 28.32
N GLN A 307 -4.16 3.39 28.24
CA GLN A 307 -4.96 4.47 27.65
C GLN A 307 -4.85 5.76 28.46
N VAL A 308 -4.89 5.68 29.80
CA VAL A 308 -4.71 6.85 30.66
C VAL A 308 -3.33 7.47 30.45
N TYR A 309 -2.28 6.65 30.40
CA TYR A 309 -0.92 7.11 30.12
C TYR A 309 -0.83 7.77 28.74
N TRP A 310 -1.32 7.10 27.69
CA TRP A 310 -1.29 7.59 26.32
C TRP A 310 -1.97 8.96 26.16
N ARG A 311 -3.16 9.14 26.73
CA ARG A 311 -3.87 10.43 26.71
C ARG A 311 -3.06 11.55 27.36
N LYS A 312 -2.39 11.25 28.48
CA LYS A 312 -1.50 12.21 29.15
C LYS A 312 -0.28 12.55 28.27
N LEU A 313 0.35 11.54 27.68
CA LEU A 313 1.49 11.69 26.79
C LEU A 313 1.15 12.58 25.58
N VAL A 314 0.06 12.27 24.87
CA VAL A 314 -0.43 13.04 23.72
C VAL A 314 -0.73 14.49 24.10
N LYS A 315 -1.48 14.71 25.19
CA LYS A 315 -1.80 16.06 25.68
C LYS A 315 -0.54 16.88 25.98
N ASN A 316 0.46 16.29 26.62
CA ASN A 316 1.72 16.96 26.93
C ASN A 316 2.54 17.26 25.67
N GLY A 317 2.54 16.33 24.70
CA GLY A 317 3.23 16.50 23.42
C GLY A 317 2.61 17.58 22.53
N GLU A 318 1.28 17.75 22.57
CA GLU A 318 0.58 18.82 21.85
C GLU A 318 0.85 20.20 22.47
N GLN A 319 0.85 20.31 23.80
CA GLN A 319 1.09 21.56 24.51
C GLN A 319 2.50 22.12 24.32
N THR A 320 3.47 21.25 24.08
CA THR A 320 4.87 21.65 23.98
C THR A 320 5.23 22.23 22.62
N ASN A 321 4.26 22.41 21.69
CA ASN A 321 4.49 22.83 20.30
C ASN A 321 5.77 22.15 19.79
N TYR A 322 5.71 20.83 19.63
CA TYR A 322 6.80 19.98 19.12
C TYR A 322 7.22 20.45 17.71
N ASN A 323 7.91 21.59 17.65
CA ASN A 323 8.41 22.29 16.46
C ASN A 323 9.66 21.57 15.96
N GLY A 324 9.57 20.29 15.64
CA GLY A 324 10.53 19.51 14.84
C GLY A 324 12.02 19.54 15.24
N SER A 325 12.41 20.17 16.36
CA SER A 325 13.80 20.45 16.71
C SER A 325 14.16 19.74 18.01
N TRP A 326 14.50 18.46 17.85
CA TRP A 326 15.29 17.75 18.85
C TRP A 326 16.75 17.94 18.48
N LYS A 327 17.46 18.78 19.25
CA LYS A 327 18.92 18.81 19.28
C LYS A 327 19.47 17.44 19.66
#